data_AF-A0A0A0JVW3-F1
#
_entry.id   AF-A0A0A0JVW3-F1
#
_cell.length_a   1.000
_cell.length_b   1.000
_cell.length_c   1.000
_cell.angle_alpha   90.00
_cell.angle_beta   90.00
_cell.angle_gamma   90.00
#
_symmetry.space_group_name_H-M   'P 1'
#
loop_
_entity.id
_entity.type
_entity.pdbx_description
1 polymer ?
#
loop_
_entity_poly.entity_id
_entity_poly.type
_entity_poly.pdbx_seq_one_letter_code
_entity_poly.pdbx_strand_id
1 'polypeptide(L)'
;MAMSYPIHLWLEPGRGDTDLGLRARVADPVWFLTRQWQLGEHQGEDASSPVRVQLAPLHVPLLYEGLPDGDPTVVPAEALLETEPGQWWTIGRRIRLGRACAPLLPPGDAEKLRFGTLPAPYEALANEVDGRAAFDAGQLPGHAIWADVPAPGPDRWSERDLTYTADFTAAGITLAVNGHPGGDVDWFSVDADASTAEQVPPTPLRNVIPGRLDYPGAPHPRWWQIEDRAVDIGGFAPDRSHLATMLLLDIVLAHPDDWFSFPVPPPINPATTPSSGVLVQLGAVSVHDSFGEQWQLGAPNAYGPQGWSLFHTTGMAASDLVVWPVAVGAHSGPLLDEVLIGVDEDANLAWAVELRAEARQLLPDADTTAAVGETTRTGTRSFRYLPSTTLPNHWHPYSRLHADDPDAPQDGGDGRSGSWRQGVLADLTGPAPVPRPGPTSRLIGGPSQDGPGRGHQVSGSAIPSSGLRLQRRHRLARDAFGRPVLWVERQAQPLTGPPTSHLRFDVLAEDPAP
;
A
#
# COMPACT_ATOMS: atom_id res chain seq x y z
N MET A 1 -35.63 -18.85 25.92
CA MET A 1 -35.13 -17.47 26.00
C MET A 1 -35.16 -16.92 24.58
N ALA A 2 -36.27 -16.31 24.17
CA ALA A 2 -36.47 -15.84 22.80
C ALA A 2 -35.87 -14.43 22.67
N MET A 3 -34.87 -14.26 21.81
CA MET A 3 -34.29 -12.95 21.53
C MET A 3 -35.29 -12.13 20.72
N SER A 4 -35.80 -11.07 21.33
CA SER A 4 -36.58 -10.04 20.64
C SER A 4 -35.62 -9.16 19.86
N TYR A 5 -35.56 -9.32 18.54
CA TYR A 5 -34.88 -8.34 17.69
C TYR A 5 -35.63 -7.00 17.78
N PRO A 6 -34.95 -5.86 17.94
CA PRO A 6 -35.59 -4.57 17.83
C PRO A 6 -36.11 -4.41 16.39
N ILE A 7 -37.43 -4.23 16.27
CA ILE A 7 -38.06 -3.87 15.00
C ILE A 7 -37.59 -2.46 14.65
N HIS A 8 -36.66 -2.36 13.70
CA HIS A 8 -36.38 -1.08 13.04
C HIS A 8 -37.58 -0.75 12.15
N LEU A 9 -38.43 0.17 12.61
CA LEU A 9 -39.42 0.82 11.76
C LEU A 9 -38.69 1.79 10.83
N TRP A 10 -38.50 1.39 9.58
CA TRP A 10 -38.17 2.34 8.52
C TRP A 10 -39.37 3.25 8.31
N LEU A 11 -39.18 4.56 8.53
CA LEU A 11 -40.13 5.61 8.17
C LEU A 11 -40.08 5.88 6.66
N GLU A 12 -40.16 4.83 5.85
CA GLU A 12 -40.48 5.00 4.43
C GLU A 12 -42.00 5.20 4.36
N PRO A 13 -42.51 6.30 3.79
CA PRO A 13 -43.93 6.42 3.53
C PRO A 13 -44.32 5.29 2.58
N GLY A 14 -45.08 4.30 3.07
CA GLY A 14 -45.62 3.22 2.25
C GLY A 14 -46.45 3.78 1.11
N ARG A 15 -45.85 3.94 -0.08
CA ARG A 15 -46.52 4.51 -1.24
C ARG A 15 -47.18 3.39 -2.04
N GLY A 16 -48.49 3.24 -1.85
CA GLY A 16 -49.35 2.33 -2.63
C GLY A 16 -49.66 2.79 -4.05
N ASP A 17 -49.11 3.92 -4.51
CA ASP A 17 -49.34 4.44 -5.87
C ASP A 17 -48.06 5.09 -6.43
N THR A 18 -47.29 4.32 -7.21
CA THR A 18 -46.13 4.81 -7.97
C THR A 18 -46.54 5.77 -9.10
N ASP A 19 -47.81 5.74 -9.52
CA ASP A 19 -48.36 6.54 -10.60
C ASP A 19 -48.37 8.03 -10.22
N LEU A 20 -48.52 8.36 -8.93
CA LEU A 20 -48.47 9.75 -8.45
C LEU A 20 -47.10 10.40 -8.63
N GLY A 21 -46.02 9.64 -8.39
CA GLY A 21 -44.64 10.08 -8.60
C GLY A 21 -44.29 10.21 -10.07
N LEU A 22 -44.75 9.27 -10.90
CA LEU A 22 -44.58 9.30 -12.36
C LEU A 22 -45.31 10.46 -13.04
N ARG A 23 -46.41 10.96 -12.47
CA ARG A 23 -47.18 12.09 -13.03
C ARG A 23 -46.45 13.44 -12.96
N ALA A 24 -45.39 13.56 -12.14
CA ALA A 24 -44.59 14.79 -11.98
C ALA A 24 -45.45 16.07 -11.92
N ARG A 25 -46.54 16.05 -11.13
CA ARG A 25 -47.53 17.15 -11.11
C ARG A 25 -46.91 18.42 -10.55
N VAL A 26 -46.84 19.45 -11.38
CA VAL A 26 -46.40 20.80 -10.96
C VAL A 26 -47.54 21.47 -10.19
N ALA A 27 -47.37 21.65 -8.89
CA ALA A 27 -48.39 22.23 -8.02
C ALA A 27 -48.54 23.76 -8.21
N ASP A 28 -47.42 24.45 -8.46
CA ASP A 28 -47.38 25.88 -8.75
C ASP A 28 -46.42 26.16 -9.92
N PRO A 29 -46.95 26.17 -11.15
CA PRO A 29 -46.16 26.46 -12.34
C PRO A 29 -45.56 27.87 -12.33
N VAL A 30 -46.22 28.84 -11.70
CA VAL A 30 -45.77 30.23 -11.66
C VAL A 30 -44.56 30.36 -10.75
N TRP A 31 -44.60 29.74 -9.57
CA TRP A 31 -43.45 29.66 -8.67
C TRP A 31 -42.26 28.95 -9.34
N PHE A 32 -42.51 27.84 -10.04
CA PHE A 32 -41.45 27.09 -10.72
C PHE A 32 -40.79 27.94 -11.82
N LEU A 33 -41.58 28.58 -12.68
CA LEU A 33 -41.08 29.48 -13.73
C LEU A 33 -40.36 30.71 -13.17
N THR A 34 -40.83 31.29 -12.07
CA THR A 34 -40.13 32.42 -11.43
C THR A 34 -38.82 32.00 -10.78
N ARG A 35 -38.71 30.76 -10.27
CA ARG A 35 -37.43 30.20 -9.80
C ARG A 35 -36.47 29.94 -10.95
N GLN A 36 -36.93 29.36 -12.06
CA GLN A 36 -36.12 29.17 -13.27
C GLN A 36 -35.62 30.52 -13.82
N TRP A 37 -36.48 31.55 -13.84
CA TRP A 37 -36.07 32.91 -14.20
C TRP A 37 -35.04 33.51 -13.23
N GLN A 38 -35.25 33.36 -11.92
CA GLN A 38 -34.32 33.86 -10.90
C GLN A 38 -32.93 33.20 -10.98
N LEU A 39 -32.89 31.91 -11.30
CA LEU A 39 -31.65 31.14 -11.46
C LEU A 39 -31.02 31.31 -12.86
N GLY A 40 -31.65 32.07 -13.75
CA GLY A 40 -31.11 32.34 -15.08
C GLY A 40 -31.35 31.25 -16.12
N GLU A 41 -32.11 30.19 -15.82
CA GLU A 41 -32.39 29.11 -16.79
C GLU A 41 -33.06 29.61 -18.08
N HIS A 42 -33.83 30.70 -17.99
CA HIS A 42 -34.50 31.32 -19.15
C HIS A 42 -33.53 32.09 -20.06
N GLN A 43 -32.27 32.30 -19.64
CA GLN A 43 -31.25 32.87 -20.51
C GLN A 43 -30.82 31.86 -21.57
N GLY A 44 -31.03 30.56 -21.32
CA GLY A 44 -30.93 29.47 -22.29
C GLY A 44 -29.68 29.59 -23.16
N GLU A 45 -28.52 29.21 -22.64
CA GLU A 45 -27.42 28.90 -23.54
C GLU A 45 -27.79 27.62 -24.28
N ASP A 46 -27.77 27.65 -25.62
CA ASP A 46 -28.06 26.51 -26.49
C ASP A 46 -26.89 25.51 -26.37
N ALA A 47 -26.84 24.81 -25.24
CA ALA A 47 -25.75 23.90 -24.91
C ALA A 47 -26.05 22.55 -25.56
N SER A 48 -25.24 22.19 -26.57
CA SER A 48 -25.31 20.86 -27.15
C SER A 48 -24.93 19.81 -26.10
N SER A 49 -25.55 18.64 -26.18
CA SER A 49 -25.19 17.50 -25.33
C SER A 49 -24.59 16.40 -26.19
N PRO A 50 -23.54 15.71 -25.73
CA PRO A 50 -22.99 14.59 -26.46
C PRO A 50 -24.03 13.45 -26.46
N VAL A 51 -24.37 12.90 -27.63
CA VAL A 51 -25.35 11.81 -27.76
C VAL A 51 -24.72 10.49 -28.20
N ARG A 52 -23.52 10.56 -28.80
CA ARG A 52 -22.76 9.38 -29.22
C ARG A 52 -21.28 9.71 -29.25
N VAL A 53 -20.46 8.86 -28.66
CA VAL A 53 -18.99 8.92 -28.79
C VAL A 53 -18.54 7.76 -29.67
N GLN A 54 -17.68 8.04 -30.64
CA GLN A 54 -16.99 7.03 -31.45
C GLN A 54 -15.51 7.03 -31.08
N LEU A 55 -14.97 5.86 -30.76
CA LEU A 55 -13.59 5.70 -30.34
C LEU A 55 -13.03 4.36 -30.81
N ALA A 56 -11.70 4.28 -30.92
CA ALA A 56 -10.97 3.04 -31.18
C ALA A 56 -10.03 2.76 -29.99
N PRO A 57 -10.51 2.07 -28.94
CA PRO A 57 -9.67 1.73 -27.81
C PRO A 57 -8.79 0.53 -28.16
N LEU A 58 -7.53 0.60 -27.80
CA LEU A 58 -6.60 -0.51 -27.89
C LEU A 58 -6.23 -0.98 -26.49
N HIS A 59 -6.15 -2.30 -26.30
CA HIS A 59 -5.77 -2.90 -25.03
C HIS A 59 -4.56 -3.78 -25.31
N VAL A 60 -3.40 -3.39 -24.78
CA VAL A 60 -2.15 -4.13 -24.95
C VAL A 60 -1.85 -4.87 -23.65
N PRO A 61 -1.81 -6.22 -23.64
CA PRO A 61 -1.44 -7.00 -22.46
C PRO A 61 -0.10 -6.56 -21.88
N LEU A 62 -0.06 -6.37 -20.58
CA LEU A 62 1.18 -6.28 -19.83
C LEU A 62 1.90 -7.62 -19.89
N LEU A 63 3.22 -7.56 -19.91
CA LEU A 63 4.11 -8.70 -19.81
C LEU A 63 5.00 -8.53 -18.59
N TYR A 64 5.24 -9.63 -17.89
CA TYR A 64 6.09 -9.67 -16.71
C TYR A 64 6.98 -10.91 -16.77
N GLU A 65 8.29 -10.71 -16.89
CA GLU A 65 9.26 -11.81 -16.88
C GLU A 65 9.75 -12.16 -15.47
N GLY A 66 9.31 -11.41 -14.46
CA GLY A 66 9.83 -11.53 -13.10
C GLY A 66 9.35 -12.76 -12.33
N LEU A 67 8.29 -13.43 -12.75
CA LEU A 67 7.76 -14.61 -12.09
C LEU A 67 7.18 -15.62 -13.10
N PRO A 68 7.62 -16.90 -13.11
CA PRO A 68 7.20 -17.88 -14.12
C PRO A 68 5.69 -18.10 -14.23
N ASP A 69 4.97 -18.02 -13.10
CA ASP A 69 3.50 -18.18 -13.03
C ASP A 69 2.78 -16.85 -12.74
N GLY A 70 3.48 -15.71 -12.89
CA GLY A 70 2.97 -14.39 -12.54
C GLY A 70 2.42 -13.61 -13.72
N ASP A 71 1.34 -14.11 -14.32
CA ASP A 71 0.67 -13.42 -15.43
C ASP A 71 0.03 -12.10 -14.95
N PRO A 72 0.52 -10.92 -15.38
CA PRO A 72 0.03 -9.61 -14.94
C PRO A 72 -1.36 -9.27 -15.45
N THR A 73 -1.94 -10.10 -16.33
CA THR A 73 -3.31 -9.96 -16.81
C THR A 73 -4.35 -10.64 -15.91
N VAL A 74 -3.88 -11.52 -15.02
CA VAL A 74 -4.73 -12.42 -14.22
C VAL A 74 -4.46 -12.26 -12.73
N VAL A 75 -3.18 -12.24 -12.35
CA VAL A 75 -2.74 -12.19 -10.95
C VAL A 75 -2.77 -10.75 -10.46
N PRO A 76 -3.31 -10.46 -9.26
CA PRO A 76 -3.31 -9.11 -8.70
C PRO A 76 -1.92 -8.48 -8.69
N ALA A 77 -1.82 -7.22 -9.11
CA ALA A 77 -0.55 -6.53 -9.27
C ALA A 77 0.24 -6.42 -7.96
N GLU A 78 -0.46 -6.28 -6.83
CA GLU A 78 0.13 -6.30 -5.48
C GLU A 78 0.87 -7.62 -5.24
N ALA A 79 0.27 -8.76 -5.60
CA ALA A 79 0.91 -10.06 -5.40
C ALA A 79 2.16 -10.26 -6.28
N LEU A 80 2.16 -9.69 -7.48
CA LEU A 80 3.32 -9.73 -8.39
C LEU A 80 4.45 -8.84 -7.89
N LEU A 81 4.12 -7.61 -7.48
CA LEU A 81 5.08 -6.64 -7.00
C LEU A 81 5.67 -7.03 -5.65
N GLU A 82 4.82 -7.49 -4.72
CA GLU A 82 5.19 -7.64 -3.32
C GLU A 82 5.83 -8.98 -2.95
N THR A 83 5.97 -9.88 -3.93
CA THR A 83 6.47 -11.25 -3.74
C THR A 83 7.73 -11.27 -2.85
N GLU A 84 7.68 -12.10 -1.81
CA GLU A 84 8.83 -12.36 -0.94
C GLU A 84 9.44 -13.75 -1.22
N PRO A 85 10.77 -13.87 -1.32
CA PRO A 85 11.44 -15.16 -1.37
C PRO A 85 11.06 -16.08 -0.21
N GLY A 86 10.54 -17.26 -0.54
CA GLY A 86 10.12 -18.24 0.46
C GLY A 86 8.78 -17.93 1.13
N GLN A 87 7.96 -16.99 0.61
CA GLN A 87 6.58 -16.76 1.07
C GLN A 87 5.70 -18.02 1.05
N TRP A 88 6.07 -19.01 0.23
CA TRP A 88 5.42 -20.32 0.19
C TRP A 88 5.51 -21.06 1.54
N TRP A 89 6.53 -20.82 2.36
CA TRP A 89 6.78 -21.49 3.65
C TRP A 89 5.87 -20.98 4.79
N THR A 90 4.56 -21.18 4.65
CA THR A 90 3.61 -20.96 5.74
C THR A 90 3.89 -21.92 6.90
N ILE A 91 3.51 -21.54 8.13
CA ILE A 91 3.67 -22.39 9.32
C ILE A 91 3.05 -23.79 9.08
N GLY A 92 1.86 -23.85 8.48
CA GLY A 92 1.21 -25.11 8.14
C GLY A 92 2.02 -26.00 7.18
N ARG A 93 2.64 -25.43 6.14
CA ARG A 93 3.49 -26.17 5.21
C ARG A 93 4.78 -26.65 5.87
N ARG A 94 5.41 -25.80 6.70
CA ARG A 94 6.58 -26.15 7.50
C ARG A 94 6.30 -27.35 8.40
N ILE A 95 5.17 -27.36 9.12
CA ILE A 95 4.77 -28.47 9.99
C ILE A 95 4.46 -29.74 9.18
N ARG A 96 3.68 -29.62 8.10
CA ARG A 96 3.32 -30.76 7.24
C ARG A 96 4.56 -31.46 6.72
N LEU A 97 5.50 -30.70 6.17
CA LEU A 97 6.75 -31.24 5.63
C LEU A 97 7.68 -31.73 6.74
N GLY A 98 7.72 -31.04 7.88
CA GLY A 98 8.46 -31.45 9.07
C GLY A 98 8.04 -32.81 9.60
N ARG A 99 6.72 -33.06 9.71
CA ARG A 99 6.18 -34.38 10.09
C ARG A 99 6.51 -35.47 9.08
N ALA A 100 6.53 -35.13 7.78
CA ALA A 100 6.87 -36.07 6.73
C ALA A 100 8.36 -36.42 6.71
N CYS A 101 9.25 -35.46 7.01
CA CYS A 101 10.70 -35.70 7.04
C CYS A 101 11.17 -36.31 8.36
N ALA A 102 10.53 -36.03 9.50
CA ALA A 102 10.92 -36.51 10.82
C ALA A 102 11.28 -38.02 10.91
N PRO A 103 10.47 -38.98 10.38
CA PRO A 103 10.82 -40.40 10.45
C PRO A 103 11.97 -40.81 9.52
N LEU A 104 12.38 -39.94 8.60
CA LEU A 104 13.44 -40.17 7.61
C LEU A 104 14.77 -39.53 8.00
N LEU A 105 14.78 -38.68 9.03
CA LEU A 105 15.98 -37.98 9.49
C LEU A 105 16.94 -38.91 10.26
N PRO A 106 18.26 -38.65 10.20
CA PRO A 106 19.22 -39.33 11.05
C PRO A 106 18.93 -39.14 12.55
N PRO A 107 19.32 -40.09 13.41
CA PRO A 107 19.14 -39.95 14.86
C PRO A 107 19.79 -38.67 15.40
N GLY A 108 19.04 -37.88 16.17
CA GLY A 108 19.51 -36.64 16.82
C GLY A 108 19.37 -35.37 15.96
N ASP A 109 19.21 -35.48 14.64
CA ASP A 109 19.01 -34.30 13.78
C ASP A 109 17.59 -33.73 13.90
N ALA A 110 16.60 -34.60 14.18
CA ALA A 110 15.24 -34.18 14.44
C ALA A 110 15.10 -33.24 15.64
N GLU A 111 15.99 -33.31 16.64
CA GLU A 111 15.98 -32.38 17.79
C GLU A 111 16.55 -31.01 17.44
N LYS A 112 17.58 -30.95 16.60
CA LYS A 112 18.22 -29.70 16.15
C LYS A 112 17.34 -28.91 15.18
N LEU A 113 16.48 -29.60 14.45
CA LEU A 113 15.63 -29.05 13.40
C LEU A 113 14.20 -28.77 13.89
N ARG A 114 13.94 -28.77 15.19
CA ARG A 114 12.62 -28.39 15.73
C ARG A 114 12.35 -26.91 15.56
N PHE A 115 11.08 -26.54 15.56
CA PHE A 115 10.72 -25.14 15.68
C PHE A 115 11.32 -24.53 16.96
N GLY A 116 11.68 -23.24 16.88
CA GLY A 116 11.84 -22.42 18.06
C GLY A 116 10.47 -22.04 18.65
N THR A 117 10.42 -20.87 19.28
CA THR A 117 9.16 -20.32 19.78
C THR A 117 8.21 -19.97 18.62
N LEU A 118 7.02 -20.57 18.61
CA LEU A 118 5.96 -20.28 17.64
C LEU A 118 4.94 -19.27 18.17
N PRO A 119 4.31 -18.47 17.30
CA PRO A 119 3.25 -17.53 17.65
C PRO A 119 1.90 -18.24 17.87
N ALA A 120 0.95 -17.57 18.51
CA ALA A 120 -0.44 -18.02 18.58
C ALA A 120 -1.05 -18.24 17.19
N PRO A 121 -1.85 -19.31 16.96
CA PRO A 121 -2.22 -20.38 17.88
C PRO A 121 -1.33 -21.65 17.77
N TYR A 122 -0.09 -21.51 17.30
CA TYR A 122 0.78 -22.63 16.93
C TYR A 122 1.75 -23.05 18.05
N GLU A 123 1.61 -22.51 19.27
CA GLU A 123 2.55 -22.74 20.38
C GLU A 123 2.69 -24.23 20.71
N ALA A 124 1.59 -24.98 20.64
CA ALA A 124 1.56 -26.41 20.92
C ALA A 124 2.38 -27.25 19.92
N LEU A 125 2.78 -26.68 18.79
CA LEU A 125 3.51 -27.35 17.71
C LEU A 125 5.02 -27.05 17.73
N ALA A 126 5.52 -26.32 18.74
CA ALA A 126 6.93 -25.95 18.83
C ALA A 126 7.89 -27.17 18.91
N ASN A 127 7.42 -28.32 19.40
CA ASN A 127 8.23 -29.54 19.49
C ASN A 127 8.28 -30.35 18.17
N GLU A 128 7.53 -29.95 17.15
CA GLU A 128 7.55 -30.60 15.84
C GLU A 128 8.84 -30.22 15.09
N VAL A 129 9.27 -31.09 14.17
CA VAL A 129 10.35 -30.76 13.23
C VAL A 129 9.88 -29.64 12.29
N ASP A 130 10.73 -28.65 12.04
CA ASP A 130 10.50 -27.62 11.04
C ASP A 130 10.96 -28.11 9.67
N GLY A 131 9.99 -28.36 8.77
CA GLY A 131 10.28 -28.78 7.41
C GLY A 131 11.11 -27.77 6.62
N ARG A 132 11.02 -26.47 6.92
CA ARG A 132 11.88 -25.46 6.28
C ARG A 132 13.31 -25.58 6.78
N ALA A 133 13.54 -25.63 8.09
CA ALA A 133 14.89 -25.83 8.63
C ALA A 133 15.53 -27.12 8.09
N ALA A 134 14.77 -28.22 7.97
CA ALA A 134 15.26 -29.46 7.39
C ALA A 134 15.64 -29.29 5.90
N PHE A 135 14.81 -28.59 5.12
CA PHE A 135 15.09 -28.29 3.71
C PHE A 135 16.33 -27.39 3.56
N ASP A 136 16.42 -26.30 4.33
CA ASP A 136 17.53 -25.34 4.32
C ASP A 136 18.84 -26.00 4.79
N ALA A 137 18.76 -26.99 5.70
CA ALA A 137 19.91 -27.80 6.13
C ALA A 137 20.32 -28.90 5.13
N GLY A 138 19.68 -28.98 3.95
CA GLY A 138 20.03 -29.94 2.89
C GLY A 138 19.66 -31.39 3.22
N GLN A 139 18.71 -31.63 4.12
CA GLN A 139 18.27 -32.98 4.47
C GLN A 139 17.45 -33.62 3.33
N LEU A 140 17.67 -34.91 3.08
CA LEU A 140 16.95 -35.70 2.07
C LEU A 140 17.00 -35.10 0.66
N PRO A 141 18.20 -34.83 0.10
CA PRO A 141 18.34 -34.17 -1.20
C PRO A 141 17.67 -34.98 -2.32
N GLY A 142 16.84 -34.31 -3.14
CA GLY A 142 16.12 -34.93 -4.25
C GLY A 142 14.95 -35.84 -3.87
N HIS A 143 14.60 -35.93 -2.58
CA HIS A 143 13.47 -36.75 -2.13
C HIS A 143 12.12 -36.16 -2.56
N ALA A 144 11.15 -37.02 -2.90
CA ALA A 144 9.84 -36.62 -3.43
C ALA A 144 8.99 -35.75 -2.48
N ILE A 145 9.33 -35.70 -1.19
CA ILE A 145 8.65 -34.82 -0.21
C ILE A 145 8.89 -33.34 -0.51
N TRP A 146 9.96 -33.01 -1.23
CA TRP A 146 10.31 -31.64 -1.62
C TRP A 146 9.76 -31.25 -2.99
N ALA A 147 9.03 -32.15 -3.67
CA ALA A 147 8.58 -31.94 -5.05
C ALA A 147 7.62 -30.75 -5.22
N ASP A 148 6.92 -30.36 -4.15
CA ASP A 148 5.99 -29.23 -4.13
C ASP A 148 6.60 -27.91 -3.62
N VAL A 149 7.86 -27.93 -3.20
CA VAL A 149 8.60 -26.73 -2.77
C VAL A 149 9.05 -25.97 -4.02
N PRO A 150 8.50 -24.78 -4.30
CA PRO A 150 8.91 -24.01 -5.46
C PRO A 150 10.31 -23.42 -5.24
N ALA A 151 11.01 -23.14 -6.34
CA ALA A 151 12.18 -22.28 -6.30
C ALA A 151 11.79 -20.91 -5.71
N PRO A 152 12.68 -20.25 -4.93
CA PRO A 152 12.40 -18.92 -4.42
C PRO A 152 12.21 -17.94 -5.59
N GLY A 153 11.14 -17.15 -5.54
CA GLY A 153 10.93 -16.02 -6.46
C GLY A 153 11.94 -14.90 -6.20
N PRO A 154 12.02 -13.89 -7.08
CA PRO A 154 12.87 -12.73 -6.87
C PRO A 154 12.43 -11.95 -5.62
N ASP A 155 13.39 -11.33 -4.93
CA ASP A 155 13.07 -10.28 -3.96
C ASP A 155 13.02 -8.94 -4.68
N ARG A 156 11.86 -8.29 -4.65
CA ARG A 156 11.65 -6.97 -5.25
C ARG A 156 11.79 -5.82 -4.25
N TRP A 157 11.90 -6.16 -2.97
CA TRP A 157 12.06 -5.18 -1.90
C TRP A 157 13.53 -4.78 -1.75
N SER A 158 13.81 -3.49 -1.82
CA SER A 158 15.10 -2.95 -1.42
C SER A 158 15.12 -2.81 0.10
N GLU A 159 15.92 -3.63 0.79
CA GLU A 159 16.18 -3.45 2.24
C GLU A 159 16.84 -2.09 2.54
N ARG A 160 17.52 -1.51 1.54
CA ARG A 160 18.17 -0.21 1.62
C ARG A 160 17.20 0.96 1.48
N ASP A 161 16.33 0.92 0.47
CA ASP A 161 15.43 2.03 0.15
C ASP A 161 14.04 1.85 0.78
N LEU A 162 13.78 0.68 1.38
CA LEU A 162 12.53 0.32 2.05
C LEU A 162 11.31 0.43 1.13
N THR A 163 11.50 0.05 -0.13
CA THR A 163 10.52 0.17 -1.22
C THR A 163 10.71 -0.96 -2.24
N TYR A 164 9.69 -1.17 -3.07
CA TYR A 164 9.71 -2.14 -4.15
C TYR A 164 10.14 -1.53 -5.49
N THR A 165 10.82 -2.34 -6.29
CA THR A 165 11.10 -2.07 -7.71
C THR A 165 10.76 -3.27 -8.59
N ALA A 166 10.18 -3.01 -9.76
CA ALA A 166 9.85 -4.03 -10.74
C ALA A 166 9.61 -3.41 -12.12
N ASP A 167 9.92 -4.16 -13.17
CA ASP A 167 9.68 -3.74 -14.55
C ASP A 167 8.62 -4.62 -15.20
N PHE A 168 7.70 -3.98 -15.92
CA PHE A 168 6.71 -4.58 -16.78
C PHE A 168 6.90 -4.06 -18.20
N THR A 169 6.36 -4.75 -19.19
CA THR A 169 6.42 -4.25 -20.57
C THR A 169 5.07 -4.34 -21.27
N ALA A 170 4.78 -3.39 -22.16
CA ALA A 170 3.64 -3.42 -23.06
C ALA A 170 3.93 -2.60 -24.32
N ALA A 171 3.60 -3.12 -25.50
CA ALA A 171 3.85 -2.46 -26.80
C ALA A 171 5.32 -2.01 -26.99
N GLY A 172 6.28 -2.76 -26.44
CA GLY A 172 7.70 -2.42 -26.47
C GLY A 172 8.13 -1.30 -25.52
N ILE A 173 7.21 -0.76 -24.70
CA ILE A 173 7.48 0.23 -23.65
C ILE A 173 7.76 -0.50 -22.34
N THR A 174 8.80 -0.06 -21.62
CA THR A 174 9.05 -0.46 -20.24
C THR A 174 8.25 0.41 -19.29
N LEU A 175 7.49 -0.23 -18.39
CA LEU A 175 6.75 0.38 -17.29
C LEU A 175 7.44 -0.01 -15.99
N ALA A 176 8.16 0.95 -15.40
CA ALA A 176 8.98 0.75 -14.21
C ALA A 176 8.22 1.18 -12.95
N VAL A 177 8.14 0.28 -11.98
CA VAL A 177 7.78 0.59 -10.60
C VAL A 177 9.04 1.04 -9.90
N ASN A 178 9.08 2.32 -9.50
CA ASN A 178 10.24 2.91 -8.81
C ASN A 178 9.83 3.40 -7.42
N GLY A 179 10.29 2.72 -6.38
CA GLY A 179 10.13 3.20 -5.00
C GLY A 179 8.74 2.99 -4.41
N HIS A 180 8.04 1.92 -4.78
CA HIS A 180 6.69 1.66 -4.28
C HIS A 180 6.72 1.21 -2.80
N PRO A 181 6.00 1.85 -1.87
CA PRO A 181 6.10 1.54 -0.44
C PRO A 181 5.40 0.23 -0.03
N GLY A 182 4.68 -0.42 -0.95
CA GLY A 182 3.79 -1.55 -0.67
C GLY A 182 2.36 -1.10 -0.37
N GLY A 183 1.39 -1.99 -0.60
CA GLY A 183 -0.04 -1.74 -0.56
C GLY A 183 -0.65 -1.62 -1.95
N ASP A 184 -1.57 -0.65 -2.10
CA ASP A 184 -2.39 -0.50 -3.30
C ASP A 184 -1.54 -0.20 -4.53
N VAL A 185 -1.76 -0.95 -5.62
CA VAL A 185 -1.11 -0.76 -6.92
C VAL A 185 -2.13 -0.25 -7.92
N ASP A 186 -1.83 0.85 -8.63
CA ASP A 186 -2.69 1.39 -9.67
C ASP A 186 -1.87 2.07 -10.80
N TRP A 187 -2.53 2.81 -11.69
CA TRP A 187 -1.91 3.55 -12.80
C TRP A 187 -0.78 4.49 -12.37
N PHE A 188 -0.78 4.96 -11.12
CA PHE A 188 0.26 5.83 -10.54
C PHE A 188 1.46 5.07 -9.98
N SER A 189 1.39 3.74 -9.90
CA SER A 189 2.46 2.92 -9.32
C SER A 189 3.59 2.63 -10.31
N VAL A 190 3.42 2.97 -11.59
CA VAL A 190 4.43 2.81 -12.65
C VAL A 190 4.66 4.11 -13.39
N ASP A 191 5.88 4.27 -13.87
CA ASP A 191 6.26 5.28 -14.84
C ASP A 191 6.76 4.58 -16.11
N ALA A 192 6.48 5.16 -17.28
CA ALA A 192 7.01 4.69 -18.54
C ALA A 192 8.35 5.36 -18.86
N ASP A 193 9.32 4.58 -19.33
CA ASP A 193 10.48 5.16 -19.99
C ASP A 193 10.02 5.84 -21.28
N ALA A 194 10.42 7.10 -21.48
CA ALA A 194 10.03 7.96 -22.60
C ALA A 194 10.43 7.34 -23.95
N SER A 195 9.60 6.43 -24.44
CA SER A 195 9.80 5.65 -25.63
C SER A 195 8.49 5.64 -26.41
N THR A 196 8.61 5.83 -27.73
CA THR A 196 7.46 5.83 -28.62
C THR A 196 6.90 4.42 -28.66
N ALA A 197 5.66 4.24 -28.19
CA ALA A 197 4.92 2.99 -28.34
C ALA A 197 5.04 2.49 -29.78
N GLU A 198 5.28 1.18 -29.97
CA GLU A 198 5.22 0.60 -31.29
C GLU A 198 3.81 0.81 -31.87
N GLN A 199 3.68 1.28 -33.12
CA GLN A 199 2.38 1.53 -33.72
C GLN A 199 1.60 0.22 -33.87
N VAL A 200 0.66 0.00 -32.97
CA VAL A 200 -0.24 -1.16 -33.01
C VAL A 200 -1.30 -0.94 -34.10
N PRO A 201 -1.71 -1.97 -34.85
CA PRO A 201 -2.68 -1.85 -35.93
C PRO A 201 -4.00 -1.17 -35.50
N PRO A 202 -4.67 -0.46 -36.43
CA PRO A 202 -5.88 0.28 -36.13
C PRO A 202 -7.01 -0.63 -35.65
N THR A 203 -7.50 -0.38 -34.44
CA THR A 203 -8.66 -1.06 -33.86
C THR A 203 -9.96 -0.56 -34.52
N PRO A 204 -10.98 -1.41 -34.75
CA PRO A 204 -12.26 -0.96 -35.27
C PRO A 204 -12.94 0.07 -34.35
N LEU A 205 -13.58 1.06 -34.98
CA LEU A 205 -14.36 2.08 -34.29
C LEU A 205 -15.55 1.46 -33.52
N ARG A 206 -15.76 1.95 -32.31
CA ARG A 206 -16.86 1.55 -31.42
C ARG A 206 -17.68 2.78 -31.05
N ASN A 207 -18.99 2.61 -31.05
CA ASN A 207 -19.93 3.63 -30.59
C ASN A 207 -20.32 3.36 -29.14
N VAL A 208 -20.25 4.37 -28.29
CA VAL A 208 -20.76 4.35 -26.91
C VAL A 208 -21.68 5.54 -26.68
N ILE A 209 -22.54 5.39 -25.67
CA ILE A 209 -23.44 6.47 -25.23
C ILE A 209 -22.75 7.16 -24.05
N PRO A 210 -22.47 8.47 -24.14
CA PRO A 210 -21.97 9.24 -23.01
C PRO A 210 -23.07 9.43 -21.96
N GLY A 211 -22.68 9.53 -20.70
CA GLY A 211 -23.53 9.92 -19.58
C GLY A 211 -23.04 11.22 -18.98
N ARG A 212 -23.91 11.93 -18.25
CA ARG A 212 -23.45 13.02 -17.36
C ARG A 212 -22.49 12.41 -16.33
N LEU A 213 -21.46 13.17 -15.97
CA LEU A 213 -20.55 12.76 -14.91
C LEU A 213 -21.35 12.59 -13.63
N ASP A 214 -21.21 11.42 -13.01
CA ASP A 214 -21.89 11.08 -11.75
C ASP A 214 -20.82 10.74 -10.71
N TYR A 215 -21.10 11.11 -9.46
CA TYR A 215 -20.21 10.89 -8.33
C TYR A 215 -21.02 10.89 -7.03
N PRO A 216 -20.53 10.23 -5.97
CA PRO A 216 -21.23 10.23 -4.69
C PRO A 216 -21.51 11.66 -4.20
N GLY A 217 -22.78 11.98 -3.94
CA GLY A 217 -23.20 13.32 -3.51
C GLY A 217 -23.41 14.34 -4.65
N ALA A 218 -23.36 13.92 -5.92
CA ALA A 218 -23.66 14.80 -7.05
C ALA A 218 -25.10 15.37 -6.97
N PRO A 219 -25.29 16.67 -7.26
CA PRO A 219 -26.62 17.25 -7.31
C PRO A 219 -27.40 16.67 -8.49
N HIS A 220 -28.69 16.35 -8.29
CA HIS A 220 -29.50 15.78 -9.36
C HIS A 220 -29.94 16.90 -10.34
N PRO A 221 -29.68 16.76 -11.65
CA PRO A 221 -29.79 17.86 -12.61
C PRO A 221 -31.22 18.23 -13.04
N ARG A 222 -32.27 17.70 -12.38
CA ARG A 222 -33.66 17.83 -12.88
C ARG A 222 -34.70 18.05 -11.81
N TRP A 223 -34.56 17.43 -10.64
CA TRP A 223 -35.50 17.59 -9.54
C TRP A 223 -34.75 17.98 -8.28
N TRP A 224 -35.35 18.88 -7.50
CA TRP A 224 -34.88 19.17 -6.17
C TRP A 224 -34.95 17.88 -5.35
N GLN A 225 -33.81 17.46 -4.84
CA GLN A 225 -33.66 16.31 -3.96
C GLN A 225 -32.85 16.79 -2.74
N ILE A 226 -33.18 16.29 -1.56
CA ILE A 226 -32.32 16.46 -0.39
C ILE A 226 -31.15 15.50 -0.56
N GLU A 227 -29.94 16.04 -0.56
CA GLU A 227 -28.70 15.30 -0.81
C GLU A 227 -28.48 14.19 0.24
N ASP A 228 -27.75 13.15 -0.17
CA ASP A 228 -27.40 12.07 0.75
C ASP A 228 -26.39 12.56 1.80
N ARG A 229 -26.79 12.57 3.08
CA ARG A 229 -25.92 12.95 4.21
C ARG A 229 -24.65 12.09 4.33
N ALA A 230 -24.59 10.95 3.65
CA ALA A 230 -23.39 10.11 3.64
C ALA A 230 -22.20 10.82 2.97
N VAL A 231 -22.45 11.80 2.10
CA VAL A 231 -21.42 12.60 1.44
C VAL A 231 -21.74 14.08 1.56
N ASP A 232 -20.91 14.80 2.32
CA ASP A 232 -21.01 16.25 2.47
C ASP A 232 -19.78 16.92 1.85
N ILE A 233 -19.87 17.21 0.54
CA ILE A 233 -18.80 17.88 -0.21
C ILE A 233 -18.55 19.29 0.35
N GLY A 234 -19.58 19.95 0.89
CA GLY A 234 -19.50 21.27 1.52
C GLY A 234 -19.07 21.26 2.99
N GLY A 235 -18.91 20.09 3.60
CA GLY A 235 -18.54 19.93 5.02
C GLY A 235 -17.14 20.45 5.36
N PHE A 236 -16.30 20.59 4.34
CA PHE A 236 -15.06 21.36 4.42
C PHE A 236 -15.34 22.80 3.99
N ALA A 237 -15.51 23.68 4.99
CA ALA A 237 -15.68 25.09 4.73
C ALA A 237 -14.54 25.59 3.82
N PRO A 238 -14.83 26.20 2.67
CA PRO A 238 -13.80 26.66 1.75
C PRO A 238 -12.92 27.69 2.45
N ASP A 239 -11.64 27.37 2.64
CA ASP A 239 -10.62 28.31 3.09
C ASP A 239 -9.99 28.97 1.87
N ARG A 240 -9.78 30.29 1.93
CA ARG A 240 -9.07 31.05 0.90
C ARG A 240 -7.62 30.59 0.74
N SER A 241 -7.05 29.95 1.75
CA SER A 241 -5.74 29.31 1.65
C SER A 241 -5.75 28.05 0.77
N HIS A 242 -6.93 27.47 0.49
CA HIS A 242 -7.12 26.22 -0.24
C HIS A 242 -7.86 26.44 -1.58
N LEU A 243 -7.23 27.18 -2.50
CA LEU A 243 -7.78 27.48 -3.83
C LEU A 243 -8.26 26.23 -4.60
N ALA A 244 -7.53 25.12 -4.52
CA ALA A 244 -7.89 23.89 -5.20
C ALA A 244 -9.25 23.33 -4.73
N THR A 245 -9.52 23.36 -3.43
CA THR A 245 -10.81 22.95 -2.85
C THR A 245 -11.93 23.88 -3.30
N MET A 246 -11.67 25.19 -3.37
CA MET A 246 -12.65 26.15 -3.89
C MET A 246 -12.99 25.91 -5.36
N LEU A 247 -11.99 25.64 -6.21
CA LEU A 247 -12.19 25.32 -7.63
C LEU A 247 -12.94 24.00 -7.81
N LEU A 248 -12.62 22.98 -7.02
CA LEU A 248 -13.34 21.71 -7.04
C LEU A 248 -14.83 21.92 -6.68
N LEU A 249 -15.11 22.65 -5.61
CA LEU A 249 -16.48 22.97 -5.20
C LEU A 249 -17.25 23.74 -6.27
N ASP A 250 -16.61 24.70 -6.94
CA ASP A 250 -17.21 25.46 -8.04
C ASP A 250 -17.57 24.54 -9.22
N ILE A 251 -16.64 23.68 -9.65
CA ILE A 251 -16.88 22.73 -10.74
C ILE A 251 -18.01 21.74 -10.39
N VAL A 252 -17.96 21.18 -9.19
CA VAL A 252 -18.89 20.14 -8.71
C VAL A 252 -20.30 20.70 -8.46
N LEU A 253 -20.42 21.93 -7.95
CA LEU A 253 -21.72 22.50 -7.58
C LEU A 253 -22.35 23.37 -8.67
N ALA A 254 -21.55 24.18 -9.38
CA ALA A 254 -22.06 25.15 -10.35
C ALA A 254 -22.02 24.64 -11.79
N HIS A 255 -21.06 23.76 -12.11
CA HIS A 255 -20.88 23.22 -13.46
C HIS A 255 -21.12 21.71 -13.63
N PRO A 256 -21.76 20.94 -12.72
CA PRO A 256 -21.83 19.48 -12.84
C PRO A 256 -22.56 19.03 -14.11
N ASP A 257 -23.46 19.87 -14.63
CA ASP A 257 -24.25 19.62 -15.82
C ASP A 257 -23.48 19.72 -17.14
N ASP A 258 -22.26 20.25 -17.11
CA ASP A 258 -21.44 20.45 -18.30
C ASP A 258 -20.41 19.33 -18.49
N TRP A 259 -20.30 18.42 -17.51
CA TRP A 259 -19.33 17.33 -17.55
C TRP A 259 -19.99 16.01 -17.96
N PHE A 260 -19.35 15.34 -18.90
CA PHE A 260 -19.79 14.04 -19.40
C PHE A 260 -18.66 13.03 -19.29
N SER A 261 -19.02 11.79 -18.99
CA SER A 261 -18.14 10.64 -19.06
C SER A 261 -18.66 9.68 -20.12
N PHE A 262 -17.78 8.88 -20.69
CA PHE A 262 -18.19 7.78 -21.57
C PHE A 262 -17.37 6.53 -21.21
N PRO A 263 -17.98 5.34 -21.24
CA PRO A 263 -17.26 4.13 -20.93
C PRO A 263 -16.26 3.82 -22.03
N VAL A 264 -15.05 3.39 -21.66
CA VAL A 264 -14.13 2.74 -22.59
C VAL A 264 -14.57 1.28 -22.75
N PRO A 265 -14.99 0.85 -23.96
CA PRO A 265 -15.46 -0.51 -24.14
C PRO A 265 -14.37 -1.55 -23.89
N PRO A 266 -14.71 -2.73 -23.33
CA PRO A 266 -13.73 -3.81 -23.14
C PRO A 266 -13.20 -4.34 -24.49
N PRO A 267 -12.14 -5.14 -24.49
CA PRO A 267 -11.63 -5.76 -25.71
C PRO A 267 -12.70 -6.54 -26.47
N ILE A 268 -12.64 -6.53 -27.81
CA ILE A 268 -13.62 -7.20 -28.67
C ILE A 268 -13.58 -8.72 -28.48
N ASN A 269 -12.37 -9.26 -28.31
CA ASN A 269 -12.16 -10.68 -28.06
C ASN A 269 -11.45 -10.86 -26.71
N PRO A 270 -12.20 -11.00 -25.61
CA PRO A 270 -11.61 -11.18 -24.28
C PRO A 270 -10.78 -12.45 -24.14
N ALA A 271 -10.96 -13.44 -25.03
CA ALA A 271 -10.16 -14.67 -25.01
C ALA A 271 -8.73 -14.48 -25.51
N THR A 272 -8.48 -13.43 -26.31
CA THR A 272 -7.14 -13.10 -26.83
C THR A 272 -6.55 -11.84 -26.19
N THR A 273 -7.40 -10.98 -25.63
CA THR A 273 -6.99 -9.71 -25.04
C THR A 273 -7.79 -9.48 -23.75
N PRO A 274 -7.15 -9.47 -22.57
CA PRO A 274 -7.82 -9.33 -21.30
C PRO A 274 -8.29 -7.88 -21.08
N SER A 275 -9.25 -7.69 -20.16
CA SER A 275 -9.76 -6.35 -19.80
C SER A 275 -8.95 -5.64 -18.71
N SER A 276 -8.02 -6.34 -18.09
CA SER A 276 -7.16 -5.87 -16.99
C SER A 276 -5.75 -6.42 -17.17
N GLY A 277 -4.77 -5.76 -16.53
CA GLY A 277 -3.36 -6.00 -16.78
C GLY A 277 -3.00 -5.61 -18.19
N VAL A 278 -3.48 -4.44 -18.59
CA VAL A 278 -3.31 -3.93 -19.95
C VAL A 278 -2.93 -2.46 -19.91
N LEU A 279 -2.15 -2.05 -20.91
CA LEU A 279 -2.09 -0.67 -21.31
C LEU A 279 -3.28 -0.36 -22.23
N VAL A 280 -4.16 0.52 -21.79
CA VAL A 280 -5.27 1.03 -22.61
C VAL A 280 -4.79 2.27 -23.34
N GLN A 281 -4.89 2.29 -24.67
CA GLN A 281 -4.59 3.46 -25.50
C GLN A 281 -5.84 3.90 -26.22
N LEU A 282 -6.19 5.18 -26.09
CA LEU A 282 -7.29 5.79 -26.83
C LEU A 282 -6.75 6.51 -28.06
N GLY A 283 -7.11 6.03 -29.25
CA GLY A 283 -6.84 6.73 -30.49
C GLY A 283 -7.71 7.97 -30.67
N ALA A 284 -8.11 8.26 -31.91
CA ALA A 284 -9.03 9.35 -32.19
C ALA A 284 -10.39 9.11 -31.53
N VAL A 285 -10.85 10.08 -30.73
CA VAL A 285 -12.19 10.09 -30.13
C VAL A 285 -13.02 11.19 -30.78
N SER A 286 -14.18 10.85 -31.34
CA SER A 286 -15.10 11.82 -31.93
C SER A 286 -16.45 11.79 -31.22
N VAL A 287 -16.97 12.94 -30.85
CA VAL A 287 -18.27 13.11 -30.20
C VAL A 287 -19.26 13.63 -31.23
N HIS A 288 -20.44 13.03 -31.29
CA HIS A 288 -21.60 13.56 -32.00
C HIS A 288 -22.52 14.16 -30.95
N ASP A 289 -22.93 15.40 -31.16
CA ASP A 289 -23.85 16.09 -30.26
C ASP A 289 -25.32 16.00 -30.70
N SER A 290 -26.21 16.57 -29.88
CA SER A 290 -27.65 16.60 -30.11
C SER A 290 -28.09 17.37 -31.35
N PHE A 291 -27.23 18.22 -31.91
CA PHE A 291 -27.48 18.96 -33.15
C PHE A 291 -26.91 18.25 -34.40
N GLY A 292 -26.22 17.13 -34.20
CA GLY A 292 -25.60 16.36 -35.27
C GLY A 292 -24.23 16.90 -35.69
N GLU A 293 -23.63 17.81 -34.90
CA GLU A 293 -22.26 18.25 -35.11
C GLU A 293 -21.28 17.20 -34.56
N GLN A 294 -20.16 17.05 -35.27
CA GLN A 294 -19.10 16.13 -34.91
C GLN A 294 -17.88 16.89 -34.39
N TRP A 295 -17.49 16.58 -33.16
CA TRP A 295 -16.37 17.18 -32.46
C TRP A 295 -15.24 16.18 -32.33
N GLN A 296 -14.07 16.51 -32.84
CA GLN A 296 -12.88 15.70 -32.61
C GLN A 296 -12.28 16.07 -31.26
N LEU A 297 -12.25 15.12 -30.33
CA LEU A 297 -11.57 15.32 -29.05
C LEU A 297 -10.08 15.09 -29.23
N GLY A 298 -9.30 15.99 -28.63
CA GLY A 298 -7.89 15.82 -28.35
C GLY A 298 -7.66 15.95 -26.84
N ALA A 299 -6.56 15.39 -26.35
CA ALA A 299 -6.12 15.70 -24.99
C ALA A 299 -5.93 17.23 -24.86
N PRO A 300 -6.36 17.85 -23.75
CA PRO A 300 -6.23 19.30 -23.55
C PRO A 300 -4.79 19.82 -23.75
N ASN A 301 -4.63 21.09 -24.12
CA ASN A 301 -3.29 21.68 -24.32
C ASN A 301 -2.50 21.93 -23.02
N ALA A 302 -3.07 21.62 -21.85
CA ALA A 302 -2.38 21.70 -20.56
C ALA A 302 -1.35 20.57 -20.37
N TYR A 303 -1.05 19.79 -21.41
CA TYR A 303 -0.23 18.59 -21.36
C TYR A 303 1.10 18.71 -22.10
N GLY A 304 2.16 18.23 -21.44
CA GLY A 304 3.57 18.20 -21.80
C GLY A 304 4.33 17.56 -20.62
N PRO A 305 5.67 17.54 -20.59
CA PRO A 305 6.43 17.02 -19.45
C PRO A 305 6.10 17.68 -18.10
N GLN A 306 5.35 18.79 -18.11
CA GLN A 306 4.90 19.55 -16.94
C GLN A 306 3.38 19.76 -16.89
N GLY A 307 2.61 19.01 -17.68
CA GLY A 307 1.16 19.06 -17.65
C GLY A 307 0.57 18.20 -16.54
N TRP A 308 -0.56 18.63 -15.97
CA TRP A 308 -1.21 17.94 -14.85
C TRP A 308 -2.51 17.28 -15.28
N SER A 309 -2.67 15.98 -15.01
CA SER A 309 -3.90 15.18 -15.17
C SER A 309 -4.22 14.52 -13.84
N LEU A 310 -5.50 14.27 -13.60
CA LEU A 310 -5.94 13.47 -12.46
C LEU A 310 -5.57 11.99 -12.62
N PHE A 311 -5.64 11.46 -13.84
CA PHE A 311 -5.29 10.07 -14.18
C PHE A 311 -4.22 10.10 -15.27
N HIS A 312 -2.97 9.79 -14.91
CA HIS A 312 -1.86 9.79 -15.86
C HIS A 312 -0.69 8.95 -15.37
N THR A 313 -0.23 8.05 -16.22
CA THR A 313 1.04 7.33 -16.05
C THR A 313 2.17 8.18 -16.63
N THR A 314 3.15 8.56 -15.81
CA THR A 314 4.26 9.42 -16.23
C THR A 314 4.98 8.83 -17.44
N GLY A 315 5.39 9.66 -18.39
CA GLY A 315 6.10 9.21 -19.59
C GLY A 315 5.21 8.67 -20.71
N MET A 316 3.88 8.61 -20.50
CA MET A 316 2.90 8.17 -21.49
C MET A 316 2.11 9.32 -22.11
N ALA A 317 1.32 9.05 -23.17
CA ALA A 317 0.35 10.02 -23.66
C ALA A 317 -0.84 10.14 -22.68
N ALA A 318 -1.52 11.29 -22.66
CA ALA A 318 -2.70 11.49 -21.80
C ALA A 318 -3.92 10.62 -22.19
N SER A 319 -3.90 10.05 -23.39
CA SER A 319 -4.87 9.08 -23.88
C SER A 319 -4.60 7.65 -23.42
N ASP A 320 -3.49 7.43 -22.72
CA ASP A 320 -2.96 6.13 -22.40
C ASP A 320 -3.00 5.94 -20.88
N LEU A 321 -3.47 4.77 -20.44
CA LEU A 321 -3.61 4.46 -19.02
C LEU A 321 -3.31 2.99 -18.77
N VAL A 322 -2.48 2.72 -17.77
CA VAL A 322 -2.25 1.36 -17.29
C VAL A 322 -3.42 0.95 -16.40
N VAL A 323 -4.03 -0.20 -16.69
CA VAL A 323 -5.14 -0.75 -15.91
C VAL A 323 -4.70 -2.09 -15.33
N TRP A 324 -4.51 -2.14 -14.02
CA TRP A 324 -4.09 -3.34 -13.30
C TRP A 324 -5.28 -4.23 -12.90
N PRO A 325 -5.10 -5.55 -12.81
CA PRO A 325 -5.92 -6.37 -11.94
C PRO A 325 -5.44 -6.10 -10.50
N VAL A 326 -6.33 -5.61 -9.64
CA VAL A 326 -6.02 -5.29 -8.24
C VAL A 326 -6.73 -6.23 -7.28
N ALA A 327 -6.18 -6.39 -6.08
CA ALA A 327 -6.69 -7.31 -5.09
C ALA A 327 -7.95 -6.78 -4.38
N VAL A 328 -9.12 -6.97 -5.02
CA VAL A 328 -10.40 -6.55 -4.44
C VAL A 328 -10.77 -7.37 -3.21
N GLY A 329 -10.95 -6.71 -2.06
CA GLY A 329 -11.37 -7.35 -0.82
C GLY A 329 -10.35 -8.34 -0.25
N ALA A 330 -9.05 -8.08 -0.44
CA ALA A 330 -7.98 -8.93 0.08
C ALA A 330 -8.10 -9.16 1.59
N HIS A 331 -7.97 -10.42 2.01
CA HIS A 331 -7.88 -10.77 3.42
C HIS A 331 -6.47 -10.51 3.95
N SER A 332 -6.40 -9.83 5.08
CA SER A 332 -5.15 -9.57 5.81
C SER A 332 -4.96 -10.55 6.95
N GLY A 333 -3.82 -11.24 6.96
CA GLY A 333 -3.38 -12.05 8.08
C GLY A 333 -2.84 -11.20 9.25
N PRO A 334 -2.52 -11.83 10.40
CA PRO A 334 -1.81 -11.15 11.47
C PRO A 334 -0.43 -10.66 11.00
N LEU A 335 0.07 -9.62 11.65
CA LEU A 335 1.41 -9.10 11.41
C LEU A 335 2.45 -10.19 11.72
N LEU A 336 3.33 -10.45 10.76
CA LEU A 336 4.55 -11.22 10.96
C LEU A 336 5.59 -10.32 11.62
N ASP A 337 5.85 -9.15 11.04
CA ASP A 337 6.83 -8.21 11.58
C ASP A 337 6.22 -6.80 11.67
N GLU A 338 6.59 -6.06 12.70
CA GLU A 338 6.26 -4.65 12.88
C GLU A 338 7.45 -3.93 13.51
N VAL A 339 8.00 -2.97 12.76
CA VAL A 339 9.19 -2.20 13.14
C VAL A 339 8.87 -0.73 12.99
N LEU A 340 9.14 0.07 14.02
CA LEU A 340 9.13 1.53 13.92
C LEU A 340 10.57 2.00 13.67
N ILE A 341 10.79 2.82 12.64
CA ILE A 341 12.10 3.40 12.36
C ILE A 341 11.99 4.92 12.25
N GLY A 342 12.87 5.67 12.89
CA GLY A 342 12.87 7.12 12.77
C GLY A 342 14.10 7.76 13.37
N VAL A 343 14.31 9.03 13.03
CA VAL A 343 15.45 9.83 13.52
C VAL A 343 15.10 10.42 14.88
N ASP A 344 15.95 10.16 15.85
CA ASP A 344 15.93 10.78 17.18
C ASP A 344 16.98 11.90 17.18
N GLU A 345 16.48 13.13 17.03
CA GLU A 345 17.32 14.34 16.94
C GLU A 345 18.14 14.59 18.21
N ASP A 346 17.65 14.18 19.39
CA ASP A 346 18.37 14.36 20.66
C ASP A 346 19.58 13.41 20.74
N ALA A 347 19.44 12.20 20.20
CA ALA A 347 20.51 11.21 20.15
C ALA A 347 21.42 11.37 18.91
N ASN A 348 20.99 12.13 17.89
CA ASN A 348 21.59 12.17 16.55
C ASN A 348 21.78 10.77 15.95
N LEU A 349 20.81 9.89 16.18
CA LEU A 349 20.76 8.50 15.71
C LEU A 349 19.39 8.24 15.11
N ALA A 350 19.29 7.30 14.18
CA ALA A 350 18.02 6.67 13.87
C ALA A 350 17.83 5.42 14.76
N TRP A 351 16.61 5.18 15.22
CA TRP A 351 16.26 3.98 15.98
C TRP A 351 15.29 3.13 15.18
N ALA A 352 15.61 1.85 15.04
CA ALA A 352 14.66 0.83 14.61
C ALA A 352 14.20 0.02 15.83
N VAL A 353 12.90 0.00 16.10
CA VAL A 353 12.27 -0.64 17.26
C VAL A 353 11.42 -1.80 16.78
N GLU A 354 11.77 -3.03 17.11
CA GLU A 354 10.95 -4.20 16.77
C GLU A 354 9.84 -4.39 17.80
N LEU A 355 8.61 -4.08 17.42
CA LEU A 355 7.43 -4.37 18.23
C LEU A 355 7.00 -5.84 18.04
N ARG A 356 7.15 -6.35 16.83
CA ARG A 356 6.84 -7.73 16.46
C ARG A 356 7.87 -8.27 15.48
N ALA A 357 8.27 -9.52 15.69
CA ALA A 357 9.05 -10.28 14.69
C ALA A 357 8.64 -11.75 14.69
N GLU A 358 8.58 -12.37 13.51
CA GLU A 358 8.15 -13.77 13.30
C GLU A 358 6.78 -14.07 13.93
N ALA A 359 5.88 -13.09 13.83
CA ALA A 359 4.55 -12.99 14.43
C ALA A 359 4.52 -12.98 15.97
N ARG A 360 5.67 -12.93 16.64
CA ARG A 360 5.78 -12.84 18.11
C ARG A 360 5.88 -11.39 18.54
N GLN A 361 5.08 -11.00 19.52
CA GLN A 361 5.18 -9.69 20.13
C GLN A 361 6.48 -9.62 20.96
N LEU A 362 7.32 -8.63 20.68
CA LEU A 362 8.60 -8.39 21.35
C LEU A 362 8.48 -7.22 22.34
N LEU A 363 7.81 -6.15 21.93
CA LEU A 363 7.51 -4.98 22.75
C LEU A 363 6.01 -4.60 22.60
N PRO A 364 5.38 -4.03 23.64
CA PRO A 364 4.01 -3.52 23.55
C PRO A 364 3.90 -2.25 22.70
N ASP A 365 4.87 -1.36 22.84
CA ASP A 365 4.98 -0.05 22.18
C ASP A 365 6.45 0.37 22.10
N ALA A 366 6.70 1.56 21.55
CA ALA A 366 8.02 2.20 21.50
C ALA A 366 8.21 3.24 22.61
N ASP A 367 7.33 3.30 23.60
CA ASP A 367 7.52 4.19 24.73
C ASP A 367 8.51 3.53 25.69
N THR A 368 9.60 4.21 26.01
CA THR A 368 10.50 3.69 27.04
C THR A 368 9.90 3.94 28.41
N THR A 369 9.85 2.90 29.26
CA THR A 369 9.31 2.95 30.63
C THR A 369 9.88 4.08 31.50
N ALA A 370 11.00 4.70 31.12
CA ALA A 370 11.58 5.87 31.76
C ALA A 370 10.72 7.16 31.61
N ALA A 371 9.84 7.23 30.61
CA ALA A 371 8.96 8.38 30.39
C ALA A 371 7.69 8.39 31.27
N VAL A 372 7.29 7.25 31.81
CA VAL A 372 5.95 7.07 32.45
C VAL A 372 5.99 7.20 33.99
N GLY A 373 7.18 7.44 34.57
CA GLY A 373 7.41 7.25 36.00
C GLY A 373 7.75 8.48 36.84
N GLU A 374 7.15 9.65 36.64
CA GLU A 374 7.32 10.78 37.59
C GLU A 374 5.98 11.36 38.03
N THR A 375 5.46 10.88 39.16
CA THR A 375 4.52 11.67 39.98
C THR A 375 4.81 11.54 41.48
N THR A 376 5.07 12.73 42.06
CA THR A 376 5.02 13.18 43.46
C THR A 376 5.32 12.18 44.59
N ARG A 377 6.46 12.35 45.28
CA ARG A 377 6.75 11.72 46.59
C ARG A 377 7.57 12.63 47.52
N THR A 378 7.29 12.54 48.82
CA THR A 378 7.81 13.41 49.90
C THR A 378 8.62 12.65 50.95
N GLY A 379 9.70 11.97 50.54
CA GLY A 379 10.60 11.21 51.43
C GLY A 379 12.10 11.50 51.20
N THR A 380 12.96 10.99 52.09
CA THR A 380 14.42 11.04 51.95
C THR A 380 14.88 10.16 50.79
N ARG A 381 15.65 10.74 49.87
CA ARG A 381 16.04 10.11 48.60
C ARG A 381 17.44 9.51 48.68
N SER A 382 17.60 8.26 48.23
CA SER A 382 18.90 7.68 47.89
C SER A 382 19.05 7.66 46.39
N PHE A 383 20.22 8.06 45.89
CA PHE A 383 20.50 8.12 44.46
C PHE A 383 21.72 7.26 44.14
N ARG A 384 21.63 6.53 43.03
CA ARG A 384 22.75 5.89 42.36
C ARG A 384 23.09 6.65 41.09
N TYR A 385 24.38 6.88 40.87
CA TYR A 385 24.83 7.39 39.58
C TYR A 385 24.78 6.28 38.53
N LEU A 386 24.10 6.56 37.43
CA LEU A 386 24.05 5.72 36.23
C LEU A 386 24.75 6.48 35.09
N PRO A 387 25.84 5.92 34.51
CA PRO A 387 26.48 6.51 33.34
C PRO A 387 25.50 6.69 32.16
N SER A 388 24.52 5.80 32.03
CA SER A 388 23.43 5.92 31.07
C SER A 388 22.20 5.12 31.52
N THR A 389 21.01 5.56 31.12
CA THR A 389 19.79 4.74 31.19
C THR A 389 19.85 3.62 30.17
N THR A 390 19.18 2.50 30.41
CA THR A 390 19.16 1.36 29.47
C THR A 390 17.87 1.35 28.65
N LEU A 391 17.98 1.15 27.34
CA LEU A 391 16.81 0.87 26.48
C LEU A 391 16.35 -0.58 26.66
N PRO A 392 15.07 -0.90 26.38
CA PRO A 392 14.63 -2.28 26.22
C PRO A 392 15.46 -3.01 25.14
N ASN A 393 15.46 -4.36 25.18
CA ASN A 393 15.91 -5.12 24.01
C ASN A 393 15.03 -4.78 22.80
N HIS A 394 15.52 -5.08 21.59
CA HIS A 394 14.82 -4.81 20.31
C HIS A 394 14.81 -3.34 19.86
N TRP A 395 15.62 -2.50 20.49
CA TRP A 395 16.03 -1.19 19.97
C TRP A 395 17.38 -1.31 19.27
N HIS A 396 17.42 -0.97 17.99
CA HIS A 396 18.60 -1.09 17.13
C HIS A 396 19.03 0.30 16.65
N PRO A 397 20.23 0.78 17.01
CA PRO A 397 20.71 2.08 16.58
C PRO A 397 21.15 2.05 15.13
N TYR A 398 20.96 3.16 14.43
CA TYR A 398 21.47 3.45 13.10
C TYR A 398 22.24 4.77 13.14
N SER A 399 23.51 4.73 12.74
CA SER A 399 24.37 5.91 12.65
C SER A 399 24.61 6.27 11.19
N ARG A 400 24.73 7.56 10.87
CA ARG A 400 25.16 8.02 9.54
C ARG A 400 26.56 7.48 9.21
N LEU A 401 26.75 7.06 7.97
CA LEU A 401 28.04 6.67 7.42
C LEU A 401 28.81 7.89 6.93
N HIS A 402 30.12 7.91 7.18
CA HIS A 402 31.03 8.90 6.61
C HIS A 402 31.60 8.38 5.29
N ALA A 403 31.83 9.25 4.32
CA ALA A 403 32.46 8.90 3.05
C ALA A 403 33.86 8.28 3.21
N ASP A 404 34.55 8.62 4.30
CA ASP A 404 35.87 8.10 4.64
C ASP A 404 35.82 6.73 5.35
N ASP A 405 34.63 6.21 5.68
CA ASP A 405 34.50 4.89 6.30
C ASP A 405 34.93 3.79 5.29
N PRO A 406 35.71 2.77 5.70
CA PRO A 406 36.28 1.77 4.80
C PRO A 406 35.26 0.88 4.05
N ASP A 407 33.97 0.99 4.37
CA ASP A 407 32.84 0.28 3.73
C ASP A 407 31.68 1.22 3.38
N ALA A 408 31.94 2.52 3.26
CA ALA A 408 30.91 3.48 2.90
C ALA A 408 30.40 3.20 1.47
N PRO A 409 29.08 3.10 1.25
CA PRO A 409 28.52 3.10 -0.10
C PRO A 409 28.89 4.40 -0.83
N GLN A 410 28.71 4.44 -2.15
CA GLN A 410 29.03 5.64 -2.96
C GLN A 410 28.28 6.92 -2.53
N ASP A 411 27.22 6.77 -1.73
CA ASP A 411 26.45 7.88 -1.12
C ASP A 411 26.76 8.09 0.38
N GLY A 412 27.91 7.60 0.86
CA GLY A 412 28.46 7.97 2.16
C GLY A 412 28.62 9.49 2.25
N GLY A 413 28.08 10.09 3.30
CA GLY A 413 28.04 11.54 3.44
C GLY A 413 29.16 12.08 4.33
N ASP A 414 28.95 13.29 4.84
CA ASP A 414 29.84 13.97 5.78
C ASP A 414 29.56 13.63 7.25
N GLY A 415 28.75 12.58 7.51
CA GLY A 415 28.25 12.23 8.84
C GLY A 415 27.00 13.00 9.28
N ARG A 416 26.58 14.03 8.54
CA ARG A 416 25.29 14.73 8.74
C ARG A 416 24.26 14.30 7.71
N SER A 417 24.74 13.98 6.52
CA SER A 417 24.00 13.43 5.39
C SER A 417 24.50 12.03 5.04
N GLY A 418 23.83 11.34 4.10
CA GLY A 418 24.26 10.04 3.60
C GLY A 418 23.62 8.83 4.29
N SER A 419 24.00 7.64 3.86
CA SER A 419 23.36 6.40 4.30
C SER A 419 23.49 6.12 5.81
N TRP A 420 22.57 5.34 6.33
CA TRP A 420 22.53 4.87 7.71
C TRP A 420 23.09 3.45 7.79
N ARG A 421 23.80 3.12 8.87
CA ARG A 421 24.28 1.76 9.17
C ARG A 421 23.84 1.35 10.57
N GLN A 422 23.27 0.16 10.68
CA GLN A 422 22.91 -0.45 11.94
C GLN A 422 24.16 -0.68 12.81
N GLY A 423 24.13 -0.17 14.03
CA GLY A 423 25.15 -0.37 15.05
C GLY A 423 24.82 -1.52 16.02
N VAL A 424 25.76 -1.80 16.92
CA VAL A 424 25.59 -2.75 18.03
C VAL A 424 25.44 -1.96 19.33
N LEU A 425 24.39 -2.24 20.11
CA LEU A 425 24.28 -1.73 21.48
C LEU A 425 24.89 -2.73 22.45
N ALA A 426 25.56 -2.25 23.50
CA ALA A 426 25.99 -3.08 24.62
C ALA A 426 24.92 -3.09 25.72
N ASP A 427 24.69 -4.25 26.33
CA ASP A 427 24.01 -4.38 27.61
C ASP A 427 25.00 -4.05 28.73
N LEU A 428 24.67 -3.02 29.51
CA LEU A 428 25.47 -2.49 30.61
C LEU A 428 24.90 -2.84 31.99
N THR A 429 23.86 -3.70 32.05
CA THR A 429 23.23 -4.10 33.32
C THR A 429 24.10 -5.07 34.14
N GLY A 430 25.03 -5.77 33.49
CA GLY A 430 25.97 -6.70 34.12
C GLY A 430 27.31 -6.07 34.52
N PRO A 431 28.22 -6.86 35.14
CA PRO A 431 29.54 -6.39 35.56
C PRO A 431 30.49 -6.12 34.38
N ALA A 432 30.16 -6.59 33.19
CA ALA A 432 30.91 -6.36 31.96
C ALA A 432 29.93 -6.06 30.81
N PRO A 433 30.30 -5.18 29.87
CA PRO A 433 29.48 -4.88 28.70
C PRO A 433 29.39 -6.12 27.79
N VAL A 434 28.17 -6.52 27.45
CA VAL A 434 27.91 -7.64 26.53
C VAL A 434 27.15 -7.12 25.32
N PRO A 435 27.52 -7.47 24.07
CA PRO A 435 26.75 -7.09 22.90
C PRO A 435 25.30 -7.58 22.98
N ARG A 436 24.34 -6.70 22.71
CA ARG A 436 22.94 -7.11 22.62
C ARG A 436 22.69 -7.96 21.38
N PRO A 437 21.64 -8.81 21.41
CA PRO A 437 21.20 -9.53 20.21
C PRO A 437 20.85 -8.55 19.08
N GLY A 438 21.19 -8.95 17.84
CA GLY A 438 20.79 -8.21 16.64
C GLY A 438 19.29 -8.33 16.34
N PRO A 439 18.84 -7.69 15.25
CA PRO A 439 17.44 -7.72 14.84
C PRO A 439 16.97 -9.13 14.48
N THR A 440 15.70 -9.41 14.76
CA THR A 440 15.04 -10.67 14.36
C THR A 440 14.27 -10.50 13.05
N SER A 441 13.69 -9.33 12.83
CA SER A 441 12.89 -8.97 11.67
C SER A 441 13.76 -8.85 10.42
N ARG A 442 13.29 -9.44 9.32
CA ARG A 442 13.91 -9.35 7.99
C ARG A 442 13.85 -7.94 7.41
N LEU A 443 12.92 -7.10 7.88
CA LEU A 443 12.74 -5.73 7.40
C LEU A 443 13.95 -4.83 7.67
N ILE A 444 14.84 -5.24 8.59
CA ILE A 444 16.01 -4.45 9.03
C ILE A 444 17.26 -5.34 9.14
N GLY A 445 17.44 -6.26 8.19
CA GLY A 445 18.64 -7.10 8.04
C GLY A 445 18.55 -8.54 8.59
N GLY A 446 17.54 -8.85 9.42
CA GLY A 446 17.17 -10.21 9.82
C GLY A 446 18.27 -11.14 10.38
N PRO A 447 17.96 -12.46 10.51
CA PRO A 447 18.84 -13.45 11.09
C PRO A 447 19.82 -14.11 10.09
N SER A 448 20.11 -13.51 8.92
CA SER A 448 20.83 -14.16 7.81
C SER A 448 22.37 -14.37 7.86
N GLN A 449 23.17 -13.93 8.86
CA GLN A 449 24.60 -14.34 9.01
C GLN A 449 25.15 -14.27 10.46
N ASP A 450 25.94 -15.24 10.93
CA ASP A 450 26.48 -15.26 12.32
C ASP A 450 27.22 -13.97 12.75
N GLY A 451 26.85 -13.38 13.91
CA GLY A 451 27.52 -12.21 14.53
C GLY A 451 26.56 -11.12 15.10
N PRO A 452 26.99 -10.32 16.11
CA PRO A 452 26.22 -9.18 16.63
C PRO A 452 26.26 -7.94 15.71
N GLY A 453 25.10 -7.30 15.48
CA GLY A 453 24.90 -6.05 14.71
C GLY A 453 25.44 -6.06 13.28
N ARG A 454 24.57 -6.46 12.34
CA ARG A 454 24.95 -6.94 11.01
C ARG A 454 25.07 -5.86 9.96
N GLY A 455 25.36 -4.63 10.39
CA GLY A 455 25.69 -3.52 9.51
C GLY A 455 24.64 -3.21 8.44
N HIS A 456 23.37 -3.60 8.65
CA HIS A 456 22.28 -3.32 7.72
C HIS A 456 22.26 -1.84 7.38
N GLN A 457 22.20 -1.53 6.08
CA GLN A 457 22.30 -0.15 5.61
C GLN A 457 20.99 0.31 5.02
N VAL A 458 20.57 1.51 5.40
CA VAL A 458 19.38 2.18 4.89
C VAL A 458 19.81 3.45 4.18
N SER A 459 19.22 3.74 3.02
CA SER A 459 19.51 4.94 2.25
C SER A 459 19.22 6.19 3.08
N GLY A 460 20.02 7.24 2.86
CA GLY A 460 19.87 8.50 3.60
C GLY A 460 18.51 9.18 3.40
N SER A 461 17.83 8.89 2.29
CA SER A 461 16.49 9.41 1.93
C SER A 461 15.35 8.48 2.31
N ALA A 462 15.62 7.23 2.72
CA ALA A 462 14.58 6.25 3.00
C ALA A 462 13.82 6.52 4.31
N ILE A 463 14.43 7.22 5.27
CA ILE A 463 13.79 7.58 6.54
C ILE A 463 13.32 9.05 6.46
N PRO A 464 12.01 9.33 6.34
CA PRO A 464 11.48 10.68 6.41
C PRO A 464 11.58 11.23 7.83
N SER A 465 11.46 12.54 7.99
CA SER A 465 11.53 13.23 9.29
C SER A 465 10.49 12.75 10.30
N SER A 466 9.33 12.31 9.82
CA SER A 466 8.28 11.77 10.69
C SER A 466 8.52 10.31 11.11
N GLY A 467 9.49 9.62 10.50
CA GLY A 467 9.73 8.18 10.67
C GLY A 467 8.79 7.29 9.83
N LEU A 468 9.07 5.99 9.83
CA LEU A 468 8.31 4.95 9.15
C LEU A 468 7.87 3.84 10.10
N ARG A 469 6.70 3.29 9.82
CA ARG A 469 6.27 1.98 10.29
C ARG A 469 6.47 0.99 9.15
N LEU A 470 7.33 0.01 9.38
CA LEU A 470 7.54 -1.11 8.48
C LEU A 470 6.73 -2.31 8.98
N GLN A 471 5.92 -2.89 8.12
CA GLN A 471 5.08 -4.04 8.43
C GLN A 471 5.30 -5.16 7.44
N ARG A 472 5.14 -6.40 7.91
CA ARG A 472 5.16 -7.59 7.07
C ARG A 472 4.00 -8.49 7.43
N ARG A 473 3.19 -8.94 6.46
CA ARG A 473 2.00 -9.77 6.74
C ARG A 473 1.59 -10.63 5.54
N HIS A 474 0.85 -11.70 5.81
CA HIS A 474 0.22 -12.46 4.74
C HIS A 474 -1.01 -11.72 4.17
N ARG A 475 -1.16 -11.76 2.85
CA ARG A 475 -2.33 -11.28 2.13
C ARG A 475 -2.89 -12.40 1.25
N LEU A 476 -4.21 -12.53 1.23
CA LEU A 476 -4.92 -13.53 0.42
C LEU A 476 -6.03 -12.86 -0.38
N ALA A 477 -5.96 -12.98 -1.70
CA ALA A 477 -6.98 -12.51 -2.62
C ALA A 477 -7.31 -13.60 -3.65
N ARG A 478 -8.08 -13.24 -4.68
CA ARG A 478 -8.36 -14.10 -5.82
C ARG A 478 -7.82 -13.47 -7.10
N ASP A 479 -7.38 -14.31 -8.01
CA ASP A 479 -7.06 -13.90 -9.37
C ASP A 479 -8.34 -13.65 -10.20
N ALA A 480 -8.16 -13.21 -11.46
CA ALA A 480 -9.27 -12.96 -12.39
C ALA A 480 -10.13 -14.22 -12.69
N PHE A 481 -9.63 -15.42 -12.39
CA PHE A 481 -10.36 -16.69 -12.52
C PHE A 481 -10.94 -17.21 -11.20
N GLY A 482 -10.83 -16.44 -10.12
CA GLY A 482 -11.32 -16.80 -8.79
C GLY A 482 -10.42 -17.76 -8.00
N ARG A 483 -9.20 -18.07 -8.47
CA ARG A 483 -8.25 -18.94 -7.76
C ARG A 483 -7.55 -18.15 -6.65
N PRO A 484 -7.26 -18.78 -5.49
CA PRO A 484 -6.64 -18.08 -4.38
C PRO A 484 -5.18 -17.71 -4.69
N VAL A 485 -4.81 -16.46 -4.42
CA VAL A 485 -3.44 -15.94 -4.52
C VAL A 485 -3.01 -15.49 -3.12
N LEU A 486 -1.98 -16.14 -2.57
CA LEU A 486 -1.41 -15.83 -1.26
C LEU A 486 0.00 -15.27 -1.45
N TRP A 487 0.29 -14.12 -0.84
CA TRP A 487 1.62 -13.52 -0.82
C TRP A 487 1.95 -12.95 0.56
N VAL A 488 3.18 -12.48 0.74
CA VAL A 488 3.58 -11.71 1.92
C VAL A 488 3.85 -10.27 1.50
N GLU A 489 3.00 -9.37 1.98
CA GLU A 489 3.17 -7.92 1.83
C GLU A 489 4.24 -7.43 2.80
N ARG A 490 5.14 -6.58 2.31
CA ARG A 490 5.94 -5.67 3.13
C ARG A 490 5.47 -4.26 2.83
N GLN A 491 5.27 -3.45 3.86
CA GLN A 491 4.72 -2.11 3.69
C GLN A 491 5.48 -1.09 4.54
N ALA A 492 5.83 0.04 3.95
CA ALA A 492 6.36 1.21 4.64
C ALA A 492 5.30 2.32 4.70
N GLN A 493 4.94 2.75 5.90
CA GLN A 493 3.96 3.82 6.12
C GLN A 493 4.57 4.96 6.93
N PRO A 494 4.31 6.24 6.60
CA PRO A 494 4.78 7.35 7.40
C PRO A 494 4.17 7.31 8.80
N LEU A 495 4.99 7.58 9.81
CA LEU A 495 4.53 7.81 11.17
C LEU A 495 4.09 9.26 11.37
N THR A 496 3.34 9.51 12.44
CA THR A 496 3.03 10.87 12.90
C THR A 496 4.23 11.52 13.61
N GLY A 497 5.11 10.71 14.19
CA GLY A 497 6.37 11.13 14.80
C GLY A 497 7.30 9.93 14.99
N PRO A 498 8.63 10.16 15.02
CA PRO A 498 9.60 9.09 15.14
C PRO A 498 9.60 8.48 16.55
N PRO A 499 10.03 7.21 16.71
CA PRO A 499 10.27 6.65 18.04
C PRO A 499 11.42 7.38 18.73
N THR A 500 11.19 7.86 19.95
CA THR A 500 12.18 8.57 20.76
C THR A 500 12.75 7.65 21.83
N SER A 501 14.07 7.51 21.88
CA SER A 501 14.74 6.60 22.82
C SER A 501 14.61 7.03 24.28
N HIS A 502 14.50 8.34 24.52
CA HIS A 502 14.66 8.97 25.84
C HIS A 502 15.95 8.51 26.56
N LEU A 503 16.99 8.15 25.79
CA LEU A 503 18.27 7.75 26.33
C LEU A 503 18.91 8.95 27.05
N ARG A 504 19.18 8.80 28.34
CA ARG A 504 19.83 9.82 29.16
C ARG A 504 21.20 9.33 29.61
N PHE A 505 22.16 10.24 29.64
CA PHE A 505 23.50 9.99 30.17
C PHE A 505 23.69 10.75 31.47
N ASP A 506 24.62 10.27 32.30
CA ASP A 506 25.00 10.92 33.56
C ASP A 506 23.81 11.18 34.51
N VAL A 507 22.99 10.14 34.72
CA VAL A 507 21.75 10.24 35.50
C VAL A 507 22.00 9.86 36.96
N LEU A 508 21.57 10.72 37.89
CA LEU A 508 21.36 10.32 39.28
C LEU A 508 19.98 9.65 39.39
N ALA A 509 19.94 8.33 39.25
CA ALA A 509 18.71 7.56 39.38
C ALA A 509 18.40 7.37 40.86
N GLU A 510 17.17 7.70 41.26
CA GLU A 510 16.71 7.43 42.62
C GLU A 510 16.58 5.90 42.81
N ASP A 511 17.15 5.38 43.89
CA ASP A 511 16.96 3.98 44.25
C ASP A 511 15.50 3.75 44.65
N PRO A 512 14.91 2.59 44.32
CA PRO A 512 13.59 2.25 44.84
C PRO A 512 13.63 2.28 46.37
N ALA A 513 12.59 2.86 46.97
CA ALA A 513 12.42 2.80 48.43
C ALA A 513 12.45 1.33 48.88
N PRO A 514 13.10 1.03 50.02
CA PRO A 514 13.21 -0.34 50.53
C PRO A 514 11.85 -1.02 50.76
#